data_AF-A0A936EC74-F1
#
_entry.id   AF-A0A936EC74-F1
#
_cell.length_a   1.000
_cell.length_b   1.000
_cell.length_c   1.000
_cell.angle_alpha   90.00
_cell.angle_beta   90.00
_cell.angle_gamma   90.00
#
_symmetry.space_group_name_H-M   'P 1'
#
loop_
_entity.id
_entity.type
_entity.pdbx_description
1 polymer ?
#
loop_
_entity_poly.entity_id
_entity_poly.type
_entity_poly.pdbx_seq_one_letter_code
_entity_poly.pdbx_strand_id
1 'polypeptide(L)' 'MDDKKLSRIANDLDAIKKLMIFQLLEKGFSQSQLASALGVSQPTISRMLPKGGAKRKSSIDE' A
#
# COMPACT_ATOMS: atom_id res chain seq x y z
N MET A 1 0.84 -1.55 -29.21
CA MET A 1 -0.07 -1.79 -28.06
C MET A 1 -0.78 -0.46 -27.83
N ASP A 2 -2.12 -0.41 -27.74
CA ASP A 2 -2.85 0.86 -27.58
C ASP A 2 -2.46 1.54 -26.25
N ASP A 3 -2.03 2.80 -26.30
CA ASP A 3 -1.61 3.59 -25.14
C ASP A 3 -2.72 3.68 -24.07
N LYS A 4 -3.99 3.69 -24.49
CA LYS A 4 -5.13 3.64 -23.57
C LYS A 4 -5.20 2.30 -22.82
N LYS A 5 -4.86 1.20 -23.50
CA LYS A 5 -4.82 -0.14 -22.89
C LYS A 5 -3.66 -0.25 -21.91
N LEU A 6 -2.48 0.27 -22.25
CA LEU A 6 -1.33 0.33 -21.34
C LEU A 6 -1.63 1.15 -20.08
N SER A 7 -2.26 2.30 -20.23
CA SER A 7 -2.66 3.14 -19.10
C SER A 7 -3.66 2.43 -18.17
N ARG A 8 -4.65 1.74 -18.72
CA ARG A 8 -5.59 0.94 -17.92
C ARG A 8 -4.88 -0.16 -17.12
N ILE A 9 -4.03 -0.93 -17.78
CA ILE A 9 -3.25 -2.00 -17.11
C ILE A 9 -2.39 -1.41 -15.99
N ALA A 10 -1.72 -0.28 -16.22
CA ALA A 10 -0.92 0.38 -15.19
C ALA A 10 -1.76 0.81 -13.98
N ASN A 11 -2.95 1.35 -14.21
CA ASN A 11 -3.87 1.75 -13.14
C ASN A 11 -4.40 0.53 -12.36
N ASP A 12 -4.75 -0.55 -13.04
CA ASP A 12 -5.22 -1.78 -12.40
C ASP A 12 -4.13 -2.40 -11.53
N LEU A 13 -2.88 -2.44 -12.02
CA LEU A 13 -1.72 -2.91 -11.26
C LEU A 13 -1.42 -2.02 -10.04
N ASP A 14 -1.58 -0.71 -10.16
CA ASP A 14 -1.43 0.22 -9.03
C ASP A 14 -2.53 -0.01 -7.96
N ALA A 15 -3.77 -0.24 -8.38
CA ALA A 15 -4.87 -0.58 -7.48
C ALA A 15 -4.62 -1.90 -6.73
N ILE A 16 -4.20 -2.95 -7.43
CA ILE A 16 -3.85 -4.25 -6.82
C ILE A 16 -2.72 -4.08 -5.79
N LYS A 17 -1.66 -3.35 -6.16
CA LYS A 17 -0.53 -3.08 -5.27
C LYS A 17 -0.97 -2.37 -3.99
N LYS A 18 -1.85 -1.37 -4.09
CA LYS A 18 -2.42 -0.68 -2.92
C LYS A 18 -3.19 -1.66 -2.02
N LEU A 19 -4.07 -2.47 -2.59
CA LEU A 19 -4.84 -3.48 -1.84
C LEU A 19 -3.94 -4.46 -1.08
N MET A 20 -2.84 -4.91 -1.69
CA MET A 20 -1.87 -5.78 -1.02
C MET A 20 -1.15 -5.08 0.13
N ILE A 21 -0.74 -3.81 -0.05
CA ILE A 21 -0.13 -3.01 1.02
C ILE A 21 -1.09 -2.89 2.20
N PHE A 22 -2.37 -2.60 1.95
CA PHE A 22 -3.37 -2.55 3.01
C PHE A 22 -3.51 -3.86 3.77
N GLN A 23 -3.62 -4.99 3.07
CA GLN A 23 -3.74 -6.29 3.71
C GLN A 23 -2.54 -6.57 4.62
N LEU A 24 -1.34 -6.16 4.22
CA LEU A 24 -0.14 -6.30 5.05
C LEU A 24 -0.16 -5.36 6.26
N LEU A 25 -0.65 -4.13 6.10
CA LEU A 25 -0.85 -3.23 7.23
C LEU A 25 -1.85 -3.80 8.24
N GLU A 26 -2.95 -4.40 7.78
CA GLU A 26 -3.94 -5.09 8.64
C GLU A 26 -3.33 -6.30 9.37
N LYS A 27 -2.40 -7.01 8.74
CA LYS A 27 -1.61 -8.09 9.36
C LYS A 27 -0.56 -7.58 10.36
N GLY A 28 -0.47 -6.27 10.59
CA GLY A 28 0.42 -5.67 11.59
C GLY A 28 1.78 -5.22 11.07
N PHE A 29 2.10 -5.43 9.79
CA PHE A 29 3.33 -4.91 9.22
C PHE A 29 3.33 -3.38 9.24
N SER A 30 4.46 -2.77 9.61
CA SER A 30 4.61 -1.32 9.61
C SER A 30 4.92 -0.78 8.20
N GLN A 31 4.59 0.49 7.95
CA GLN A 31 4.93 1.14 6.68
C GLN A 31 6.44 1.13 6.39
N SER A 32 7.30 1.19 7.40
CA SER A 32 8.76 1.14 7.23
C SER A 32 9.24 -0.25 6.80
N GLN A 33 8.68 -1.31 7.38
CA GLN A 33 8.96 -2.69 6.95
C GLN A 33 8.52 -2.91 5.50
N LEU A 34 7.34 -2.42 5.12
CA LEU A 34 6.84 -2.51 3.75
C LEU A 34 7.69 -1.70 2.77
N ALA A 35 8.10 -0.49 3.16
CA ALA A 35 8.99 0.35 2.37
C ALA A 35 10.33 -0.34 2.09
N SER A 36 10.93 -0.92 3.13
CA SER A 36 12.18 -1.70 3.00
C SER A 36 12.02 -2.92 2.10
N ALA A 37 10.95 -3.71 2.28
CA ALA A 37 10.69 -4.90 1.47
C ALA A 37 10.44 -4.59 -0.01
N LEU A 38 9.84 -3.44 -0.30
CA LEU A 38 9.51 -3.00 -1.66
C LEU A 38 10.60 -2.12 -2.29
N GLY A 39 11.68 -1.82 -1.58
CA GLY A 39 12.76 -0.96 -2.08
C GLY A 39 12.33 0.48 -2.35
N VAL A 40 11.34 1.00 -1.60
CA VAL A 40 10.84 2.37 -1.75
C VAL A 40 10.96 3.14 -0.44
N SER A 41 10.77 4.45 -0.49
CA SER A 41 10.73 5.28 0.71
C SER A 41 9.41 5.13 1.46
N GLN A 42 9.44 5.25 2.80
CA GLN A 42 8.21 5.23 3.61
C GLN A 42 7.18 6.30 3.17
N PRO A 43 7.55 7.53 2.79
CA PRO A 43 6.61 8.51 2.23
C PRO A 43 5.91 8.03 0.96
N THR A 44 6.57 7.18 0.15
CA THR A 44 5.94 6.58 -1.03
C THR A 44 4.82 5.63 -0.63
N ILE A 45 5.03 4.79 0.39
CA ILE A 45 3.98 3.95 0.97
C ILE A 45 2.86 4.82 1.57
N SER A 46 3.19 5.86 2.33
CA SER A 46 2.19 6.75 2.95
C SER A 46 1.26 7.40 1.92
N ARG A 47 1.79 7.87 0.78
CA ARG A 47 1.01 8.43 -0.33
C ARG A 47 0.09 7.42 -1.01
N MET A 48 0.38 6.12 -0.91
CA MET A 48 -0.46 5.06 -1.46
C MET A 48 -1.69 4.77 -0.59
N LEU A 49 -1.70 5.22 0.66
CA LEU A 49 -2.80 5.02 1.59
C LEU A 49 -3.84 6.14 1.48
N PRO A 50 -5.13 5.84 1.64
CA PRO A 50 -6.19 6.82 1.68
C PRO A 50 -6.00 7.69 2.90
N LYS A 51 -6.31 8.97 2.73
CA LYS A 51 -6.22 9.96 3.80
C LYS A 51 -7.09 9.49 4.96
N GLY A 52 -6.47 9.19 6.11
CA GLY A 52 -7.15 8.74 7.32
C GLY A 52 -7.22 7.22 7.56
N GLY A 53 -6.72 6.39 6.64
CA GLY A 53 -6.98 4.93 6.65
C GLY A 53 -5.99 4.01 7.38
N ALA A 54 -5.06 4.54 8.18
CA ALA A 54 -4.11 3.69 8.92
C ALA A 54 -3.94 4.16 10.36
N LYS A 55 -5.05 4.37 11.08
CA LYS A 55 -4.97 4.34 12.54
C LYS A 55 -4.70 2.89 12.92
N ARG A 56 -3.49 2.60 13.41
CA ARG A 56 -3.21 1.34 14.09
C ARG A 56 -4.30 1.14 15.13
N LYS A 57 -5.00 0.01 15.13
CA LYS A 57 -5.62 -0.47 16.37
C LYS A 57 -4.46 -0.61 17.35
N SER A 58 -4.37 0.29 18.33
CA SER A 58 -3.55 0.07 19.50
C SER A 58 -3.90 -1.30 20.04
N SER A 59 -2.88 -2.11 20.29
CA SER A 59 -2.92 -3.37 21.02
C SER A 59 -4.12 -3.44 21.96
N ILE A 60 -5.09 -4.28 21.60
CA ILE A 60 -6.00 -4.86 22.59
C ILE A 60 -5.14 -5.95 23.24
N ASP A 61 -4.82 -5.72 24.51
CA ASP A 61 -4.18 -6.68 25.39
C ASP A 61 -4.90 -8.04 25.34
N GLU A 62 -4.14 -9.11 25.14
CA GLU A 62 -4.48 -10.47 25.58
C GLU A 62 -3.19 -11.18 26.02
#